data_AF-A0A534CL03-F1
#
_entry.id   AF-A0A534CL03-F1
#
_cell.length_a   1.000
_cell.length_b   1.000
_cell.length_c   1.000
_cell.angle_alpha   90.00
_cell.angle_beta   90.00
_cell.angle_gamma   90.00
#
_symmetry.space_group_name_H-M   'P 1'
#
loop_
_entity.id
_entity.type
_entity.pdbx_description
1 polymer ?
#
loop_
_entity_poly.entity_id
_entity_poly.type
_entity_poly.pdbx_seq_one_letter_code
_entity_poly.pdbx_strand_id
1 'polypeptide(L)'
;MSSNAPRSIDDYLKQLRAALEGEDPALIQDALYDAEEYLRAEVAAHPDKSEADVLELIASTYGAPDEVAAAYRDTEVKVKAALKTPAPAAAEHVRGAQRFFGVFLDPRAYLSLFYMLLTLATGIAYFTFVVTGLSLSAGLAILIIGVPFFLAFVGIARVISLGEGRLLEAITGERMPRRPVHPGPPASWWSRIG
;
A
#
# COMPACT_ATOMS: atom_id res chain seq x y z
N MET A 1 2.79 31.31 3.51
CA MET A 1 3.88 31.70 4.44
C MET A 1 5.15 31.12 3.86
N SER A 2 6.13 31.96 3.55
CA SER A 2 7.33 31.57 2.79
C SER A 2 8.14 30.54 3.58
N SER A 3 8.15 29.30 3.11
CA SER A 3 8.92 28.17 3.62
C SER A 3 10.41 28.45 3.38
N ASN A 4 11.22 28.42 4.44
CA ASN A 4 12.68 28.51 4.33
C ASN A 4 13.18 27.40 3.40
N ALA A 5 14.17 27.71 2.56
CA ALA A 5 14.80 26.72 1.69
C ALA A 5 15.26 25.50 2.51
N PRO A 6 14.84 24.27 2.14
CA PRO A 6 15.14 23.07 2.88
C PRO A 6 16.65 22.83 2.87
N ARG A 7 17.23 22.64 4.05
CA ARG A 7 18.68 22.48 4.24
C ARG A 7 19.13 21.01 4.26
N SER A 8 18.17 20.08 4.30
CA SER A 8 18.39 18.64 4.34
C SER A 8 17.26 17.89 3.62
N ILE A 9 17.52 16.66 3.18
CA ILE A 9 16.50 15.79 2.55
C ILE A 9 15.34 15.55 3.53
N ASP A 10 15.64 15.33 4.82
CA ASP A 10 14.63 15.11 5.85
C ASP A 10 13.73 16.34 6.06
N ASP A 11 14.31 17.56 6.01
CA ASP A 11 13.52 18.80 6.07
C ASP A 11 12.63 18.96 4.85
N TYR A 12 13.11 18.60 3.66
CA TYR A 12 12.33 18.61 2.42
C TYR A 12 11.14 17.64 2.53
N LEU A 13 11.37 16.39 2.95
CA LEU A 13 10.33 15.38 3.11
C LEU A 13 9.32 15.76 4.19
N LYS A 14 9.75 16.41 5.28
CA LYS A 14 8.86 16.91 6.33
C LYS A 14 7.96 18.03 5.82
N GLN A 15 8.50 18.95 5.03
CA GLN A 15 7.72 20.01 4.39
C GLN A 15 6.76 19.43 3.34
N LEU A 16 7.20 18.48 2.51
CA LEU A 16 6.35 17.79 1.54
C LEU A 16 5.21 17.03 2.22
N ARG A 17 5.48 16.35 3.35
CA ARG A 17 4.46 15.66 4.14
C ARG A 17 3.44 16.63 4.74
N ALA A 18 3.89 17.76 5.28
CA ALA A 18 3.00 18.80 5.80
C ALA A 18 2.17 19.44 4.68
N ALA A 19 2.75 19.62 3.49
CA ALA A 19 2.04 20.10 2.32
C ALA A 19 1.03 19.07 1.76
N LEU A 20 1.22 17.77 2.00
CA LEU A 20 0.27 16.72 1.59
C LEU A 20 -0.68 16.28 2.73
N GLU A 21 -0.69 17.00 3.86
CA GLU A 21 -1.54 16.69 5.01
C GLU A 21 -3.04 16.86 4.62
N GLY A 22 -3.79 15.75 4.64
CA GLY A 22 -5.21 15.70 4.26
C GLY A 22 -5.53 14.87 3.00
N GLU A 23 -4.52 14.42 2.25
CA GLU A 23 -4.69 13.53 1.10
C GLU A 23 -4.65 12.04 1.46
N ASP A 24 -4.83 11.15 0.47
CA ASP A 24 -4.82 9.70 0.68
C ASP A 24 -3.47 9.25 1.28
N PRO A 25 -3.45 8.51 2.41
CA PRO A 25 -2.24 7.94 2.97
C PRO A 25 -1.36 7.19 1.95
N ALA A 26 -1.96 6.53 0.96
CA ALA A 26 -1.23 5.85 -0.12
C ALA A 26 -0.48 6.84 -1.03
N LEU A 27 -1.13 7.93 -1.43
CA LEU A 27 -0.49 8.97 -2.25
C LEU A 27 0.65 9.65 -1.49
N ILE A 28 0.43 9.98 -0.21
CA ILE A 28 1.46 10.60 0.63
C ILE A 28 2.70 9.71 0.67
N GLN A 29 2.52 8.40 0.81
CA GLN A 29 3.63 7.45 0.84
C GLN A 29 4.36 7.35 -0.51
N ASP A 30 3.63 7.26 -1.62
CA ASP A 30 4.22 7.18 -2.95
C ASP A 30 5.01 8.46 -3.30
N ALA A 31 4.44 9.64 -3.02
CA ALA A 31 5.09 10.92 -3.27
C ALA A 31 6.35 11.11 -2.42
N LEU A 32 6.33 10.70 -1.15
CA LEU A 32 7.51 10.77 -0.28
C LEU A 32 8.62 9.80 -0.73
N TYR A 33 8.24 8.60 -1.15
CA TYR A 33 9.21 7.60 -1.63
C TYR A 33 9.92 8.08 -2.90
N ASP A 34 9.16 8.55 -3.89
CA ASP A 34 9.71 9.01 -5.17
C ASP A 34 10.60 10.26 -4.99
N ALA A 35 10.17 11.19 -4.12
CA ALA A 35 10.97 12.36 -3.77
C ALA A 35 12.27 11.97 -3.07
N GLU A 36 12.22 11.05 -2.10
CA GLU A 36 13.42 10.61 -1.37
C GLU A 36 14.42 9.89 -2.29
N GLU A 37 13.94 8.97 -3.13
CA GLU A 37 14.77 8.21 -4.08
C GLU A 37 15.50 9.16 -5.04
N TYR A 38 14.78 10.13 -5.61
CA TYR A 38 15.36 11.11 -6.54
C TYR A 38 16.37 12.04 -5.87
N LEU A 39 16.02 12.60 -4.69
CA LEU A 39 16.89 13.51 -3.96
C LEU A 39 18.21 12.83 -3.53
N ARG A 40 18.13 11.59 -3.04
CA ARG A 40 19.33 10.82 -2.66
C ARG A 40 20.19 10.46 -3.87
N ALA A 41 19.57 10.11 -5.00
CA ALA A 41 20.28 9.82 -6.25
C ALA A 41 21.05 11.05 -6.77
N GLU A 42 20.43 12.23 -6.72
CA GLU A 42 21.05 13.47 -7.19
C GLU A 42 22.17 13.93 -6.26
N VAL A 43 22.01 13.82 -4.93
CA VAL A 43 23.10 14.09 -3.98
C VAL A 43 24.28 13.15 -4.18
N ALA A 44 24.03 11.87 -4.47
CA ALA A 44 25.09 10.91 -4.77
C ALA A 44 25.81 11.20 -6.12
N ALA A 45 25.12 11.83 -7.07
CA ALA A 45 25.67 12.21 -8.37
C ALA A 45 26.56 13.48 -8.31
N HIS A 46 26.40 14.31 -7.28
CA HIS A 46 27.20 15.53 -7.07
C HIS A 46 27.97 15.50 -5.73
N PRO A 47 28.97 14.62 -5.56
CA PRO A 47 29.72 14.48 -4.30
C PRO A 47 30.57 15.70 -3.93
N ASP A 48 30.80 16.62 -4.88
CA ASP A 48 31.64 17.81 -4.72
C ASP A 48 30.87 19.04 -4.18
N LYS A 49 29.55 18.93 -3.96
CA LYS A 49 28.68 20.02 -3.48
C LYS A 49 28.06 19.68 -2.13
N SER A 50 27.81 20.69 -1.30
CA SER A 50 27.12 20.47 -0.03
C SER A 50 25.65 20.11 -0.28
N GLU A 51 25.06 19.27 0.57
CA GLU A 51 23.66 18.82 0.43
C GLU A 51 22.68 19.99 0.32
N ALA A 52 22.95 21.09 1.04
CA ALA A 52 22.14 22.30 1.01
C ALA A 52 22.19 23.02 -0.37
N ASP A 53 23.37 23.09 -0.99
CA ASP A 53 23.53 23.74 -2.30
C ASP A 53 22.86 22.92 -3.42
N VAL A 54 22.88 21.59 -3.29
CA VAL A 54 22.20 20.67 -4.22
C VAL A 54 20.68 20.78 -4.06
N LEU A 55 20.19 20.83 -2.83
CA LEU A 55 18.76 21.01 -2.55
C LEU A 55 18.23 22.38 -2.99
N GLU A 56 19.01 23.45 -2.83
CA GLU A 56 18.67 24.78 -3.35
C GLU A 56 18.61 24.80 -4.89
N LEU A 57 19.58 24.14 -5.54
CA LEU A 57 19.58 23.99 -7.00
C LEU A 57 18.39 23.16 -7.51
N ILE A 58 18.06 22.05 -6.83
CA ILE A 58 16.91 21.20 -7.18
C ILE A 58 15.61 21.95 -6.94
N ALA A 59 15.45 22.66 -5.82
CA ALA A 59 14.26 23.48 -5.56
C ALA A 59 14.08 24.59 -6.61
N SER A 60 15.18 25.15 -7.14
CA SER A 60 15.14 26.15 -8.21
C SER A 60 14.84 25.57 -9.61
N THR A 61 15.17 24.29 -9.84
CA THR A 61 15.07 23.64 -11.17
C THR A 61 13.79 22.80 -11.32
N TYR A 62 13.36 22.14 -10.25
CA TYR A 62 12.23 21.20 -10.23
C TYR A 62 11.01 21.73 -9.46
N GLY A 63 11.13 22.86 -8.76
CA GLY A 63 10.05 23.54 -8.05
C GLY A 63 10.14 23.39 -6.53
N ALA A 64 9.52 24.32 -5.81
CA ALA A 64 9.46 24.28 -4.35
C ALA A 64 8.61 23.08 -3.87
N PRO A 65 8.83 22.56 -2.64
CA PRO A 65 8.07 21.42 -2.11
C PRO A 65 6.54 21.60 -2.20
N ASP A 66 6.09 22.85 -2.04
CA ASP A 66 4.69 23.25 -2.11
C ASP A 66 4.12 23.18 -3.55
N GLU A 67 4.95 23.45 -4.56
CA GLU A 67 4.58 23.37 -5.98
C GLU A 67 4.50 21.92 -6.45
N VAL A 68 5.42 21.07 -5.98
CA VAL A 68 5.36 19.62 -6.21
C VAL A 68 4.10 19.03 -5.57
N ALA A 69 3.79 19.40 -4.31
CA ALA A 69 2.56 18.99 -3.65
C ALA A 69 1.29 19.43 -4.41
N ALA A 70 1.29 20.64 -4.99
CA ALA A 70 0.18 21.12 -5.81
C ALA A 70 -0.01 20.28 -7.09
N ALA A 71 1.07 19.89 -7.77
CA ALA A 71 1.00 19.04 -8.96
C ALA A 71 0.44 17.63 -8.67
N TYR A 72 0.78 17.06 -7.51
CA TYR A 72 0.22 15.79 -7.04
C TYR A 72 -1.29 15.92 -6.71
N ARG A 73 -1.69 16.98 -5.99
CA ARG A 73 -3.11 17.27 -5.69
C ARG A 73 -3.97 17.40 -6.95
N ASP A 74 -3.48 18.14 -7.95
CA ASP A 74 -4.24 18.40 -9.19
C ASP A 74 -4.45 17.13 -10.02
N THR A 75 -3.49 16.20 -9.96
CA THR A 75 -3.57 14.89 -10.59
C THR A 75 -4.51 13.96 -9.81
N GLU A 76 -4.44 13.98 -8.49
CA GLU A 76 -5.26 13.13 -7.61
C GLU A 76 -6.73 13.54 -7.63
N VAL A 77 -7.06 14.84 -7.70
CA VAL A 77 -8.45 15.32 -7.82
C VAL A 77 -9.12 14.78 -9.10
N LYS A 78 -8.39 14.75 -10.22
CA LYS A 78 -8.90 14.20 -11.49
C LYS A 78 -9.07 12.67 -11.42
N VAL A 79 -8.17 11.99 -10.74
CA VAL A 79 -8.21 10.53 -10.57
C VAL A 79 -9.33 10.11 -9.60
N LYS A 80 -9.47 10.77 -8.44
CA LYS A 80 -10.57 10.57 -7.47
C LYS A 80 -11.93 10.88 -8.10
N ALA A 81 -12.04 11.91 -8.93
CA ALA A 81 -13.26 12.23 -9.66
C ALA A 81 -13.62 11.15 -10.70
N ALA A 82 -12.63 10.54 -11.35
CA ALA A 82 -12.82 9.47 -12.32
C ALA A 82 -13.10 8.09 -11.69
N LEU A 83 -12.57 7.82 -10.49
CA LEU A 83 -12.73 6.55 -9.76
C LEU A 83 -13.97 6.52 -8.84
N LYS A 84 -14.73 7.61 -8.75
CA LYS A 84 -15.92 7.67 -7.90
C LYS A 84 -16.99 6.70 -8.40
N THR A 85 -17.04 5.52 -7.80
CA THR A 85 -18.09 4.52 -8.05
C THR A 85 -19.46 5.11 -7.73
N PRO A 86 -20.47 4.96 -8.61
CA PRO A 86 -21.82 5.42 -8.34
C PRO A 86 -22.33 4.82 -7.03
N ALA A 87 -22.92 5.66 -6.17
CA ALA A 87 -23.51 5.20 -4.92
C ALA A 87 -24.52 4.08 -5.23
N PRO A 88 -24.47 2.94 -4.52
CA PRO A 88 -25.47 1.89 -4.71
C PRO A 88 -26.86 2.48 -4.45
N ALA A 89 -27.81 2.20 -5.35
CA ALA A 89 -29.18 2.68 -5.22
C ALA A 89 -29.71 2.30 -3.83
N ALA A 90 -30.09 3.33 -3.06
CA ALA A 90 -30.62 3.16 -1.71
C ALA A 90 -31.72 2.10 -1.74
N ALA A 91 -31.55 1.03 -0.95
CA ALA A 91 -32.51 -0.05 -0.87
C ALA A 91 -33.87 0.53 -0.47
N GLU A 92 -34.83 0.47 -1.40
CA GLU A 92 -36.19 0.93 -1.19
C GLU A 92 -36.78 0.29 0.07
N HIS A 93 -37.51 1.10 0.84
CA HIS A 93 -38.14 0.71 2.09
C HIS A 93 -39.26 -0.31 1.83
N VAL A 94 -38.92 -1.61 1.84
CA VAL A 94 -39.92 -2.68 1.66
C VAL A 94 -40.76 -2.89 2.94
N ARG A 95 -42.08 -2.85 2.77
CA ARG A 95 -43.12 -2.93 3.81
C ARG A 95 -43.23 -4.33 4.45
N GLY A 96 -43.61 -4.35 5.73
CA GLY A 96 -43.43 -5.44 6.69
C GLY A 96 -43.98 -6.83 6.37
N ALA A 97 -44.90 -7.02 5.42
CA ALA A 97 -45.38 -8.35 5.03
C ALA A 97 -44.47 -9.06 4.01
N GLN A 98 -43.79 -8.30 3.13
CA GLN A 98 -42.77 -8.83 2.21
C GLN A 98 -41.46 -9.17 2.92
N ARG A 99 -41.19 -8.63 4.12
CA ARG A 99 -39.99 -8.99 4.90
C ARG A 99 -39.99 -10.43 5.41
N PHE A 100 -41.15 -11.01 5.73
CA PHE A 100 -41.21 -12.34 6.33
C PHE A 100 -41.18 -13.48 5.30
N PHE A 101 -41.83 -13.32 4.14
CA PHE A 101 -41.81 -14.32 3.05
C PHE A 101 -40.83 -13.98 1.93
N GLY A 102 -40.42 -12.72 1.79
CA GLY A 102 -39.41 -12.32 0.81
C GLY A 102 -38.04 -12.92 1.12
N VAL A 103 -37.69 -13.15 2.38
CA VAL A 103 -36.41 -13.78 2.78
C VAL A 103 -36.26 -15.20 2.22
N PHE A 104 -37.35 -15.97 2.13
CA PHE A 104 -37.33 -17.33 1.56
C PHE A 104 -37.32 -17.35 0.02
N LEU A 105 -37.65 -16.24 -0.63
CA LEU A 105 -37.70 -16.10 -2.09
C LEU A 105 -36.64 -15.14 -2.63
N ASP A 106 -35.82 -14.54 -1.77
CA ASP A 106 -34.78 -13.59 -2.15
C ASP A 106 -33.57 -14.35 -2.71
N PRO A 107 -33.32 -14.28 -4.03
CA PRO A 107 -32.18 -14.97 -4.65
C PRO A 107 -30.85 -14.46 -4.08
N ARG A 108 -30.80 -13.21 -3.60
CA ARG A 108 -29.60 -12.61 -3.01
C ARG A 108 -29.22 -13.26 -1.69
N ALA A 109 -30.19 -13.70 -0.89
CA ALA A 109 -29.94 -14.40 0.36
C ALA A 109 -29.25 -15.76 0.10
N TYR A 110 -29.76 -16.52 -0.88
CA TYR A 110 -29.14 -17.78 -1.30
C TYR A 110 -27.76 -17.60 -1.92
N LEU A 111 -27.56 -16.56 -2.75
CA LEU A 111 -26.24 -16.22 -3.29
C LEU A 111 -25.25 -15.83 -2.18
N SER A 112 -25.71 -15.09 -1.16
CA SER A 112 -24.87 -14.72 -0.02
C SER A 112 -24.48 -15.93 0.83
N LEU A 113 -25.42 -16.85 1.06
CA LEU A 113 -25.16 -18.11 1.76
C LEU A 113 -24.15 -18.98 0.99
N PHE A 114 -24.33 -19.07 -0.33
CA PHE A 114 -23.42 -19.77 -1.22
C PHE A 114 -22.02 -19.12 -1.23
N TYR A 115 -21.95 -17.79 -1.29
CA TYR A 115 -20.70 -17.04 -1.18
C TYR A 115 -20.01 -17.28 0.18
N MET A 116 -20.74 -17.28 1.29
CA MET A 116 -20.20 -17.64 2.61
C MET A 116 -19.63 -19.06 2.61
N LEU A 117 -20.32 -20.01 1.99
CA LEU A 117 -19.86 -21.39 1.90
C LEU A 117 -18.59 -21.52 1.03
N LEU A 118 -18.53 -20.81 -0.09
CA LEU A 118 -17.32 -20.72 -0.92
C LEU A 118 -16.16 -20.09 -0.15
N THR A 119 -16.41 -19.00 0.57
CA THR A 119 -15.40 -18.30 1.40
C THR A 119 -14.88 -19.21 2.51
N LEU A 120 -15.75 -20.03 3.11
CA LEU A 120 -15.36 -21.03 4.10
C LEU A 120 -14.44 -22.08 3.47
N ALA A 121 -14.81 -22.62 2.30
CA ALA A 121 -14.01 -23.61 1.61
C ALA A 121 -12.62 -23.06 1.23
N THR A 122 -12.54 -21.84 0.68
CA THR A 122 -11.27 -21.18 0.36
C THR A 122 -10.45 -20.88 1.61
N GLY A 123 -11.11 -20.44 2.69
CA GLY A 123 -10.46 -20.19 3.98
C GLY A 123 -9.84 -21.45 4.58
N ILE A 124 -10.54 -22.59 4.53
CA ILE A 124 -10.00 -23.89 4.96
C ILE A 124 -8.77 -24.26 4.13
N ALA A 125 -8.81 -24.10 2.81
CA ALA A 125 -7.68 -24.42 1.94
C ALA A 125 -6.42 -23.62 2.33
N TYR A 126 -6.55 -22.31 2.52
CA TYR A 126 -5.42 -21.46 2.94
C TYR A 126 -4.95 -21.78 4.35
N PHE A 127 -5.87 -21.97 5.28
CA PHE A 127 -5.54 -22.35 6.65
C PHE A 127 -4.76 -23.67 6.68
N THR A 128 -5.25 -24.71 6.01
CA THR A 128 -4.57 -26.00 5.95
C THR A 128 -3.20 -25.87 5.27
N PHE A 129 -3.08 -25.12 4.17
CA PHE A 129 -1.79 -24.90 3.52
C PHE A 129 -0.76 -24.22 4.43
N VAL A 130 -1.15 -23.14 5.11
CA VAL A 130 -0.25 -22.39 6.00
C VAL A 130 0.13 -23.21 7.23
N VAL A 131 -0.84 -23.86 7.89
CA VAL A 131 -0.59 -24.66 9.08
C VAL A 131 0.28 -25.87 8.75
N THR A 132 -0.04 -26.61 7.69
CA THR A 132 0.78 -27.77 7.28
C THR A 132 2.18 -27.32 6.87
N GLY A 133 2.31 -26.29 6.04
CA GLY A 133 3.60 -25.77 5.59
C GLY A 133 4.48 -25.27 6.73
N LEU A 134 3.91 -24.55 7.71
CA LEU A 134 4.63 -24.10 8.90
C LEU A 134 5.02 -25.26 9.82
N SER A 135 4.11 -26.20 10.09
CA SER A 135 4.40 -27.38 10.92
C SER A 135 5.50 -28.24 10.30
N LEU A 136 5.44 -28.50 8.99
CA LEU A 136 6.49 -29.21 8.25
C LEU A 136 7.81 -28.45 8.28
N SER A 137 7.79 -27.13 8.07
CA SER A 137 9.00 -26.31 8.11
C SER A 137 9.67 -26.35 9.49
N ALA A 138 8.89 -26.24 10.57
CA ALA A 138 9.39 -26.33 11.93
C ALA A 138 9.94 -27.73 12.26
N GLY A 139 9.23 -28.79 11.86
CA GLY A 139 9.69 -30.16 12.08
C GLY A 139 10.93 -30.52 11.27
N LEU A 140 11.02 -30.03 10.02
CA LEU A 140 12.16 -30.26 9.14
C LEU A 140 13.34 -29.33 9.42
N ALA A 141 13.18 -28.27 10.23
CA ALA A 141 14.22 -27.28 10.51
C ALA A 141 15.50 -27.90 11.10
N ILE A 142 15.38 -29.02 11.81
CA ILE A 142 16.52 -29.76 12.40
C ILE A 142 17.31 -30.48 11.29
N LEU A 143 16.67 -30.81 10.16
CA LEU A 143 17.30 -31.45 9.02
C LEU A 143 17.87 -30.42 8.05
N ILE A 144 18.93 -30.81 7.32
CA ILE A 144 19.54 -29.98 6.26
C ILE A 144 18.51 -29.61 5.17
N ILE A 145 17.52 -30.48 4.92
CA ILE A 145 16.44 -30.24 3.95
C ILE A 145 15.37 -29.25 4.44
N GLY A 146 15.38 -28.86 5.72
CA GLY A 146 14.40 -27.93 6.28
C GLY A 146 14.49 -26.54 5.70
N VAL A 147 15.71 -26.01 5.53
CA VAL A 147 15.95 -24.68 4.96
C VAL A 147 15.41 -24.56 3.54
N PRO A 148 15.75 -25.45 2.57
CA PRO A 148 15.19 -25.35 1.22
C PRO A 148 13.67 -25.56 1.19
N PHE A 149 13.12 -26.43 2.03
CA PHE A 149 11.67 -26.61 2.15
C PHE A 149 10.97 -25.33 2.65
N PHE A 150 11.51 -24.70 3.70
CA PHE A 150 10.96 -23.47 4.25
C PHE A 150 11.00 -22.32 3.24
N LEU A 151 12.12 -22.18 2.50
CA LEU A 151 12.22 -21.18 1.43
C LEU A 151 11.21 -21.45 0.31
N ALA A 152 11.00 -22.72 -0.07
CA ALA A 152 9.97 -23.09 -1.04
C ALA A 152 8.56 -22.76 -0.52
N PHE A 153 8.25 -23.06 0.74
CA PHE A 153 6.99 -22.71 1.38
C PHE A 153 6.74 -21.20 1.37
N VAL A 154 7.72 -20.40 1.81
CA VAL A 154 7.63 -18.93 1.77
C VAL A 154 7.47 -18.42 0.35
N GLY A 155 8.20 -19.00 -0.62
CA GLY A 155 8.08 -18.65 -2.03
C GLY A 155 6.67 -18.88 -2.57
N ILE A 156 6.09 -20.05 -2.33
CA ILE A 156 4.73 -20.38 -2.78
C ILE A 156 3.70 -19.48 -2.08
N ALA A 157 3.81 -19.30 -0.76
CA ALA A 157 2.91 -18.42 -0.02
C ALA A 157 2.93 -16.99 -0.57
N ARG A 158 4.12 -16.50 -0.96
CA ARG A 158 4.28 -15.17 -1.55
C ARG A 158 3.66 -15.08 -2.95
N VAL A 159 3.80 -16.12 -3.78
CA VAL A 159 3.15 -16.18 -5.10
C VAL A 159 1.63 -16.12 -4.97
N ILE A 160 1.06 -16.86 -4.00
CA ILE A 160 -0.38 -16.83 -3.71
C ILE A 160 -0.81 -15.42 -3.27
N SER A 161 -0.09 -14.81 -2.33
CA SER A 161 -0.38 -13.45 -1.83
C SER A 161 -0.31 -12.38 -2.94
N LEU A 162 0.65 -12.49 -3.87
CA LEU A 162 0.74 -11.59 -5.02
C LEU A 162 -0.43 -11.80 -6.00
N GLY A 163 -0.87 -13.04 -6.18
CA GLY A 163 -2.05 -13.38 -6.99
C GLY A 163 -3.32 -12.76 -6.40
N GLU A 164 -3.50 -12.87 -5.09
CA GLU A 164 -4.63 -12.26 -4.37
C GLU A 164 -4.60 -10.73 -4.43
N GLY A 165 -3.44 -10.11 -4.23
CA GLY A 165 -3.29 -8.67 -4.35
C GLY A 165 -3.72 -8.14 -5.72
N ARG A 166 -3.37 -8.85 -6.79
CA ARG A 166 -3.82 -8.50 -8.16
C ARG A 166 -5.30 -8.75 -8.40
N LEU A 167 -5.85 -9.84 -7.86
CA LEU A 167 -7.27 -10.14 -7.98
C LEU A 167 -8.10 -9.09 -7.24
N LEU A 168 -7.66 -8.65 -6.06
CA LEU A 168 -8.29 -7.59 -5.29
C LEU A 168 -8.15 -6.23 -5.98
N GLU A 169 -6.99 -5.88 -6.55
CA GLU A 169 -6.83 -4.66 -7.36
C GLU A 169 -7.81 -4.67 -8.55
N ALA A 170 -7.99 -5.82 -9.21
CA ALA A 170 -8.90 -5.96 -10.34
C ALA A 170 -10.39 -5.85 -9.95
N ILE A 171 -10.78 -6.35 -8.76
CA ILE A 171 -12.17 -6.35 -8.30
C ILE A 171 -12.55 -5.03 -7.63
N THR A 172 -11.65 -4.46 -6.83
CA THR A 172 -11.92 -3.26 -6.02
C THR A 172 -11.62 -1.97 -6.79
N GLY A 173 -10.74 -2.01 -7.79
CA GLY A 173 -10.31 -0.81 -8.53
C GLY A 173 -9.40 0.12 -7.70
N GLU A 174 -9.28 -0.12 -6.40
CA GLU A 174 -8.32 0.52 -5.50
C GLU A 174 -6.93 -0.06 -5.72
N ARG A 175 -6.00 0.80 -6.13
CA ARG A 175 -4.60 0.43 -6.29
C ARG A 175 -3.94 0.33 -4.92
N MET A 176 -3.46 -0.85 -4.56
CA MET A 176 -2.55 -0.96 -3.43
C MET A 176 -1.23 -0.22 -3.74
N PRO A 177 -0.64 0.49 -2.75
CA PRO A 177 0.69 1.08 -2.89
C PRO A 177 1.67 0.01 -3.36
N ARG A 178 2.32 0.26 -4.50
CA ARG A 178 3.13 -0.75 -5.19
C ARG A 178 4.51 -0.91 -4.59
N ARG A 179 4.93 0.05 -3.75
CA ARG A 179 6.29 0.14 -3.23
C ARG A 179 6.31 -0.13 -1.72
N PRO A 180 7.21 -1.01 -1.23
CA PRO A 180 7.44 -1.15 0.20
C PRO A 180 7.95 0.18 0.79
N VAL A 181 7.63 0.44 2.05
CA VAL A 181 8.12 1.61 2.80
C VAL A 181 9.65 1.68 2.68
N HIS A 182 10.20 2.84 2.30
CA HIS A 182 11.65 3.00 2.19
C HIS A 182 12.29 2.67 3.55
N PRO A 183 13.21 1.70 3.63
CA PRO A 183 14.04 1.58 4.81
C PRO A 183 14.88 2.86 4.83
N GLY A 184 14.62 3.75 5.79
CA GLY A 184 15.33 5.02 5.93
C GLY A 184 16.86 4.86 5.99
N PRO A 185 17.62 5.95 6.22
CA PRO A 185 19.07 5.96 6.10
C PRO A 185 19.72 4.76 6.81
N PRO A 186 20.84 4.21 6.29
CA PRO A 186 21.46 2.99 6.81
C PRO A 186 21.82 3.15 8.28
N ALA A 187 20.85 2.82 9.14
CA ALA A 187 20.95 2.95 10.56
C ALA A 187 21.83 1.81 11.07
N SER A 188 22.94 2.16 11.72
CA SER A 188 23.78 1.25 12.48
C SER A 188 22.89 0.35 13.36
N TRP A 189 23.20 -0.95 13.42
CA TRP A 189 22.43 -1.94 14.17
C TRP A 189 22.08 -1.48 15.60
N TRP A 190 22.96 -0.71 16.23
CA TRP A 190 22.78 -0.13 17.56
C TRP A 190 21.69 0.94 17.66
N SER A 191 21.46 1.73 16.60
CA SER A 191 20.40 2.76 16.56
C SER A 191 18.99 2.18 16.35
N ARG A 192 18.87 0.87 16.13
CA ARG A 192 17.58 0.18 15.95
C ARG A 192 17.07 -0.50 17.23
N ILE A 193 17.90 -0.59 18.27
CA ILE A 193 17.63 -1.36 19.50
C ILE A 193 17.56 -0.46 20.75
N GLY A 194 17.85 0.83 20.61
CA GLY A 194 17.61 1.85 21.65
C GLY A 194 16.33 2.61 21.37
#